data_AF-A0A0N4Y009-F1
#
_entry.id   AF-A0A0N4Y009-F1
#
_cell.length_a   1.000
_cell.length_b   1.000
_cell.length_c   1.000
_cell.angle_alpha   90.00
_cell.angle_beta   90.00
_cell.angle_gamma   90.00
#
_symmetry.space_group_name_H-M   'P 1'
#
loop_
_entity.id
_entity.type
_entity.pdbx_description
1 polymer ?
#
loop_
_entity_poly.entity_id
_entity_poly.type
_entity_poly.pdbx_seq_one_letter_code
_entity_poly.pdbx_strand_id
1 'polypeptide(L)'
;MEALLLLEGDLAGRARRVLSEVNEILTKLLNGSTTIEAVFGPLKKALRKELSALVAAKSDCLFKNRDARCNIVYSDITYTTTQIIMAIMEAVTDKEKKSKIEFLVKGLLEPVQPGNATAQREYRVRLIGKQVLSVIGKK
;
A
#
# COMPACT_ATOMS: atom_id res chain seq x y z
N MET A 1 7.45 3.06 -9.56
CA MET A 1 6.04 2.65 -9.44
C MET A 1 5.36 2.91 -10.78
N GLU A 2 4.97 1.84 -11.47
CA GLU A 2 4.42 1.87 -12.83
C GLU A 2 3.03 2.53 -12.88
N ALA A 3 2.25 2.42 -11.80
CA ALA A 3 0.94 3.06 -11.65
C ALA A 3 0.98 4.58 -11.93
N LEU A 4 2.07 5.26 -11.59
CA LEU A 4 2.23 6.69 -11.85
C LEU A 4 2.31 7.02 -13.33
N LEU A 5 2.92 6.14 -14.13
CA LEU A 5 3.04 6.28 -15.59
C LEU A 5 1.74 5.90 -16.31
N LEU A 6 0.86 5.14 -15.66
CA LEU A 6 -0.40 4.70 -16.25
C LEU A 6 -1.58 5.61 -15.89
N LEU A 7 -1.49 6.33 -14.77
CA LEU A 7 -2.47 7.34 -14.36
C LEU A 7 -2.21 8.69 -15.05
N GLU A 8 -1.99 8.68 -16.35
CA GLU A 8 -1.79 9.89 -17.15
C GLU A 8 -3.01 10.26 -18.00
N GLY A 9 -3.03 11.52 -18.46
CA GLY A 9 -4.10 12.05 -19.30
C GLY A 9 -5.46 11.95 -18.60
N ASP A 10 -6.33 11.13 -19.15
CA ASP A 10 -7.67 10.93 -18.64
C ASP A 10 -7.68 10.25 -17.27
N LEU A 11 -6.72 9.37 -16.96
CA LEU A 11 -6.64 8.72 -15.63
C LEU A 11 -5.86 9.53 -14.59
N ALA A 12 -5.43 10.76 -14.90
CA ALA A 12 -4.71 11.66 -13.97
C ALA A 12 -5.62 12.24 -12.87
N GLY A 13 -6.22 11.36 -12.09
CA GLY A 13 -7.14 11.66 -11.02
C GLY A 13 -6.49 11.82 -9.65
N ARG A 14 -7.29 11.57 -8.62
CA ARG A 14 -6.85 11.69 -7.22
C ARG A 14 -5.79 10.64 -6.89
N ALA A 15 -5.87 9.45 -7.47
CA ALA A 15 -4.92 8.38 -7.25
C ALA A 15 -3.48 8.81 -7.57
N ARG A 16 -3.26 9.44 -8.74
CA ARG A 16 -1.91 9.87 -9.16
C ARG A 16 -1.26 10.83 -8.16
N ARG A 17 -2.00 11.85 -7.71
CA ARG A 17 -1.47 12.85 -6.76
C ARG A 17 -1.00 12.18 -5.47
N VAL A 18 -1.84 11.30 -4.91
CA VAL A 18 -1.52 10.58 -3.68
C VAL A 18 -0.31 9.65 -3.87
N LEU A 19 -0.24 8.96 -5.00
CA LEU A 19 0.88 8.08 -5.35
C LEU A 19 2.20 8.83 -5.56
N SER A 20 2.17 10.05 -6.11
CA SER A 20 3.36 10.89 -6.24
C SER A 20 3.91 11.25 -4.86
N GLU A 21 3.03 11.60 -3.91
CA GLU A 21 3.43 11.86 -2.52
C GLU A 21 3.99 10.61 -1.82
N VAL A 22 3.46 9.41 -2.10
CA VAL A 22 4.05 8.17 -1.57
C VAL A 22 5.44 7.97 -2.15
N ASN A 23 5.60 8.10 -3.47
CA ASN A 23 6.87 7.92 -4.13
C ASN A 23 7.94 8.87 -3.56
N GLU A 24 7.60 10.14 -3.32
CA GLU A 24 8.50 11.08 -2.65
C GLU A 24 8.90 10.64 -1.23
N ILE A 25 7.96 10.14 -0.44
CA ILE A 25 8.24 9.63 0.91
C ILE A 25 9.22 8.46 0.84
N LEU A 26 8.97 7.50 -0.06
CA LEU A 26 9.81 6.31 -0.22
C LEU A 26 11.19 6.66 -0.78
N THR A 27 11.28 7.55 -1.77
CA THR A 27 12.57 8.04 -2.30
C THR A 27 13.38 8.73 -1.21
N LYS A 28 12.77 9.57 -0.37
CA LYS A 28 13.46 10.21 0.76
C LYS A 28 13.96 9.18 1.78
N LEU A 29 13.20 8.13 2.04
CA LEU A 29 13.61 7.04 2.92
C LEU A 29 14.81 6.26 2.36
N LEU A 30 14.79 5.95 1.06
CA LEU A 30 15.85 5.18 0.40
C LEU A 30 17.16 5.98 0.27
N ASN A 31 17.05 7.28 0.02
CA ASN A 31 18.22 8.15 -0.22
C ASN A 31 18.74 8.83 1.06
N GLY A 32 18.03 8.72 2.18
CA GLY A 32 18.42 9.31 3.45
C GLY A 32 19.16 8.32 4.35
N SER A 33 20.24 8.76 5.00
CA SER A 33 20.82 8.05 6.15
C SER A 33 19.83 8.08 7.30
N THR A 34 19.05 7.01 7.45
CA THR A 34 17.88 6.99 8.35
C THR A 34 18.04 5.86 9.37
N THR A 35 17.97 6.18 10.67
CA THR A 35 17.90 5.14 11.72
C THR A 35 16.56 4.41 11.64
N ILE A 36 16.49 3.17 12.14
CA ILE A 36 15.25 2.36 12.10
C ILE A 36 14.07 3.11 12.75
N GLU A 37 14.30 3.87 13.83
CA GLU A 37 13.23 4.68 14.45
C GLU A 37 12.73 5.80 13.53
N ALA A 38 13.63 6.41 12.75
CA ALA A 38 13.31 7.47 11.81
C ALA A 38 12.60 6.95 10.54
N VAL A 39 12.70 5.65 10.23
CA VAL A 39 12.01 5.02 9.10
C VAL A 39 10.52 4.78 9.40
N PHE A 40 10.16 4.55 10.66
CA PHE A 40 8.82 4.09 11.03
C PHE A 40 7.69 5.10 10.75
N GLY A 41 7.91 6.38 11.10
CA GLY A 41 6.94 7.45 10.88
C GLY A 41 6.61 7.66 9.39
N PRO A 42 7.62 7.81 8.52
CA PRO A 42 7.45 7.85 7.07
C PRO A 42 6.75 6.61 6.48
N LEU A 43 7.12 5.38 6.89
CA LEU A 43 6.44 4.18 6.41
C LEU A 43 4.95 4.15 6.79
N LYS A 44 4.62 4.55 8.02
CA LYS A 44 3.22 4.70 8.47
C LYS A 44 2.46 5.72 7.63
N LYS A 45 3.10 6.83 7.26
CA LYS A 45 2.52 7.87 6.39
C LYS A 45 2.31 7.34 4.97
N ALA A 46 3.30 6.62 4.42
CA ALA A 46 3.23 5.99 3.11
C ALA A 46 2.08 4.97 3.06
N LEU A 47 1.97 4.09 4.05
CA LEU A 47 0.89 3.08 4.13
C LEU A 47 -0.50 3.73 4.12
N ARG A 48 -0.71 4.80 4.89
CA ARG A 48 -1.99 5.54 4.90
C ARG A 48 -2.32 6.09 3.52
N LYS A 49 -1.33 6.65 2.84
CA LYS A 49 -1.50 7.23 1.51
C LYS A 49 -1.75 6.17 0.45
N GLU A 50 -1.03 5.07 0.45
CA GLU A 50 -1.28 3.94 -0.46
C GLU A 50 -2.69 3.36 -0.29
N LEU A 51 -3.14 3.15 0.95
CA LEU A 51 -4.51 2.69 1.21
C LEU A 51 -5.56 3.70 0.69
N SER A 52 -5.28 5.00 0.77
CA SER A 52 -6.12 6.03 0.18
C SER A 52 -6.05 6.05 -1.35
N ALA A 53 -4.86 5.81 -1.92
CA ALA A 53 -4.65 5.73 -3.37
C ALA A 53 -5.40 4.54 -3.97
N LEU A 54 -5.39 3.38 -3.30
CA LEU A 54 -6.17 2.21 -3.73
C LEU A 54 -7.67 2.49 -3.80
N VAL A 55 -8.21 3.26 -2.83
CA VAL A 55 -9.62 3.71 -2.85
C VAL A 55 -9.87 4.70 -3.99
N ALA A 56 -8.99 5.68 -4.14
CA ALA A 56 -9.10 6.70 -5.18
C ALA A 56 -9.01 6.08 -6.59
N ALA A 57 -8.06 5.15 -6.80
CA ALA A 57 -7.89 4.44 -8.05
C ALA A 57 -9.17 3.66 -8.40
N LYS A 58 -9.81 3.02 -7.41
CA LYS A 58 -11.10 2.34 -7.64
C LYS A 58 -12.17 3.29 -8.13
N SER A 59 -12.26 4.47 -7.53
CA SER A 59 -13.17 5.50 -7.98
C SER A 59 -12.84 5.94 -9.41
N ASP A 60 -11.60 6.35 -9.66
CA ASP A 60 -11.14 6.91 -10.94
C ASP A 60 -11.34 5.91 -12.10
N CYS A 61 -11.08 4.62 -11.85
CA CYS A 61 -11.20 3.54 -12.83
C CYS A 61 -12.62 3.01 -13.04
N LEU A 62 -13.52 3.14 -12.05
CA LEU A 62 -14.94 2.82 -12.22
C LEU A 62 -15.63 3.82 -13.16
N PHE A 63 -15.25 5.10 -13.09
CA PHE A 63 -15.84 6.16 -13.91
C PHE A 63 -15.40 6.14 -15.39
N LYS A 64 -14.30 5.44 -15.73
CA LYS A 64 -13.70 5.46 -17.08
C LYS A 64 -13.78 4.14 -17.84
N ASN A 65 -14.87 3.39 -17.71
CA ASN A 65 -15.13 2.17 -18.50
C ASN A 65 -14.06 1.07 -18.39
N ARG A 66 -13.59 0.74 -17.17
CA ARG A 66 -12.70 -0.40 -16.91
C ARG A 66 -11.51 -0.47 -17.89
N ASP A 67 -10.80 0.65 -18.03
CA ASP A 67 -9.55 0.70 -18.78
C ASP A 67 -8.61 -0.45 -18.33
N ALA A 68 -8.02 -1.19 -19.27
CA ALA A 68 -7.10 -2.29 -18.96
C ALA A 68 -5.91 -1.84 -18.09
N ARG A 69 -5.50 -0.56 -18.21
CA ARG A 69 -4.48 0.08 -17.36
C ARG A 69 -4.85 0.02 -15.88
N CYS A 70 -6.14 0.03 -15.53
CA CYS A 70 -6.60 -0.02 -14.15
C CYS A 70 -6.21 -1.31 -13.43
N ASN A 71 -6.18 -2.45 -14.13
CA ASN A 71 -5.73 -3.70 -13.51
C ASN A 71 -4.25 -3.64 -13.11
N ILE A 72 -3.42 -3.01 -13.96
CA ILE A 72 -1.99 -2.81 -13.66
C ILE A 72 -1.84 -1.82 -12.50
N VAL A 73 -2.58 -0.70 -12.53
CA VAL A 73 -2.59 0.28 -11.44
C VAL A 73 -2.95 -0.37 -10.10
N TYR A 74 -4.02 -1.17 -10.05
CA TYR A 74 -4.39 -1.85 -8.80
C TYR A 74 -3.34 -2.87 -8.36
N SER A 75 -2.77 -3.62 -9.31
CA SER A 75 -1.74 -4.60 -9.01
C SER A 75 -0.49 -3.93 -8.41
N ASP A 76 -0.04 -2.82 -8.98
CA ASP A 76 1.15 -2.09 -8.55
C ASP A 76 0.94 -1.37 -7.20
N ILE A 77 -0.23 -0.74 -6.99
CA ILE A 77 -0.62 -0.17 -5.69
C ILE A 77 -0.68 -1.27 -4.62
N THR A 78 -1.30 -2.42 -4.95
CA THR A 78 -1.42 -3.56 -4.03
C THR A 78 -0.06 -4.12 -3.66
N TYR A 79 0.84 -4.26 -4.64
CA TYR A 79 2.21 -4.70 -4.42
C TYR A 79 2.96 -3.73 -3.52
N THR A 80 2.95 -2.43 -3.84
CA THR A 80 3.63 -1.38 -3.05
C THR A 80 3.09 -1.32 -1.62
N THR A 81 1.78 -1.40 -1.44
CA THR A 81 1.15 -1.47 -0.10
C THR A 81 1.66 -2.68 0.69
N THR A 82 1.79 -3.84 0.04
CA THR A 82 2.32 -5.07 0.66
C THR A 82 3.77 -4.88 1.11
N GLN A 83 4.61 -4.29 0.26
CA GLN A 83 6.01 -4.01 0.60
C GLN A 83 6.13 -3.06 1.79
N ILE A 84 5.31 -2.01 1.84
CA ILE A 84 5.30 -1.08 2.99
C ILE A 84 4.87 -1.80 4.27
N ILE A 85 3.87 -2.70 4.20
CA ILE A 85 3.45 -3.50 5.36
C ILE A 85 4.60 -4.38 5.86
N MET A 86 5.34 -5.04 4.96
CA MET A 86 6.50 -5.86 5.32
C MET A 86 7.62 -5.01 5.93
N ALA A 87 7.93 -3.85 5.33
CA ALA A 87 8.92 -2.92 5.88
C ALA A 87 8.53 -2.41 7.27
N ILE A 88 7.24 -2.16 7.53
CA ILE A 88 6.74 -1.82 8.87
C ILE A 88 6.97 -2.98 9.84
N MET A 89 6.63 -4.21 9.45
CA MET A 89 6.85 -5.41 10.27
C MET A 89 8.31 -5.57 10.70
N GLU A 90 9.24 -5.30 9.78
CA GLU A 90 10.68 -5.33 10.04
C GLU A 90 11.13 -4.21 10.98
N ALA A 91 10.60 -3.00 10.79
CA ALA A 91 10.95 -1.82 11.57
C ALA A 91 10.35 -1.79 13.00
N VAL A 92 9.30 -2.57 13.30
CA VAL A 92 8.73 -2.64 14.65
C VAL A 92 9.67 -3.39 15.60
N THR A 93 10.14 -2.70 16.64
CA THR A 93 10.98 -3.29 17.69
C THR A 93 10.18 -3.85 18.88
N ASP A 94 8.97 -3.33 19.11
CA ASP A 94 8.03 -3.82 20.12
C ASP A 94 7.57 -5.25 19.78
N LYS A 95 7.95 -6.23 20.62
CA LYS A 95 7.70 -7.65 20.36
C LYS A 95 6.22 -8.01 20.24
N GLU A 96 5.35 -7.38 21.04
CA GLU A 96 3.92 -7.68 21.04
C GLU A 96 3.27 -7.15 19.75
N LYS A 97 3.59 -5.90 19.37
CA LYS A 97 3.14 -5.30 18.11
C LYS A 97 3.69 -6.05 16.91
N LYS A 98 4.95 -6.46 16.94
CA LYS A 98 5.58 -7.24 15.86
C LYS A 98 4.87 -8.57 15.65
N SER A 99 4.65 -9.34 16.72
CA SER A 99 3.93 -10.62 16.62
C SER A 99 2.51 -10.47 16.05
N LYS A 100 1.79 -9.41 16.46
CA LYS A 100 0.48 -9.07 15.88
C LYS A 100 0.57 -8.78 14.39
N ILE A 101 1.56 -8.00 13.95
CA ILE A 101 1.77 -7.68 12.53
C ILE A 101 2.18 -8.92 11.74
N GLU A 102 3.07 -9.76 12.26
CA GLU A 102 3.48 -11.01 11.62
C GLU A 102 2.28 -11.95 11.38
N PHE A 103 1.38 -12.06 12.36
CA PHE A 103 0.13 -12.80 12.20
C PHE A 103 -0.73 -12.24 11.06
N LEU A 104 -0.84 -10.91 10.96
CA LEU A 104 -1.58 -10.27 9.88
C LEU A 104 -0.93 -10.50 8.50
N VAL A 105 0.41 -10.42 8.41
CA VAL A 105 1.16 -10.62 7.17
C VAL A 105 1.03 -12.05 6.65
N LYS A 106 0.93 -13.06 7.53
CA LYS A 106 0.63 -14.45 7.11
C LYS A 106 -0.65 -14.53 6.27
N GLY A 107 -1.68 -13.75 6.63
CA GLY A 107 -2.93 -13.67 5.86
C GLY A 107 -2.78 -13.07 4.46
N LEU A 108 -1.71 -12.30 4.18
CA LEU A 108 -1.39 -11.82 2.83
C LEU A 108 -0.83 -12.92 1.93
N LEU A 109 -0.16 -13.91 2.53
CA LEU A 109 0.50 -15.01 1.81
C LEU A 109 -0.43 -16.20 1.56
N GLU A 110 -1.60 -16.22 2.20
CA GLU A 110 -2.60 -17.26 1.99
C GLU A 110 -3.04 -17.34 0.52
N PRO A 111 -3.25 -18.55 -0.02
CA PRO A 111 -3.82 -18.73 -1.35
C PRO A 111 -5.14 -17.94 -1.51
N VAL A 112 -5.37 -17.47 -2.74
CA VAL A 112 -6.63 -16.86 -3.16
C VAL A 112 -7.33 -17.82 -4.12
N GLN A 113 -8.66 -17.78 -4.14
CA GLN A 113 -9.40 -18.68 -5.01
C GLN A 113 -9.15 -18.35 -6.49
N PRO A 114 -9.11 -19.36 -7.38
CA PRO A 114 -9.05 -19.16 -8.82
C PRO A 114 -10.21 -18.27 -9.31
N GLY A 115 -9.95 -17.43 -10.31
CA GLY A 115 -10.97 -16.59 -10.96
C GLY A 115 -11.20 -15.20 -10.35
N ASN A 116 -10.79 -14.94 -9.10
CA ASN A 116 -10.94 -13.62 -8.45
C ASN A 116 -9.69 -13.18 -7.68
N ALA A 117 -8.53 -13.74 -8.03
CA ALA A 117 -7.27 -13.56 -7.30
C ALA A 117 -6.89 -12.09 -7.07
N THR A 118 -6.99 -11.23 -8.09
CA THR A 118 -6.61 -9.81 -8.00
C THR A 118 -7.51 -9.06 -7.01
N ALA A 119 -8.83 -9.15 -7.17
CA ALA A 119 -9.77 -8.46 -6.28
C ALA A 119 -9.68 -8.95 -4.83
N GLN A 120 -9.45 -10.25 -4.63
CA GLN A 120 -9.25 -10.82 -3.30
C GLN A 120 -7.96 -10.32 -2.65
N ARG A 121 -6.85 -10.25 -3.41
CA ARG A 121 -5.57 -9.70 -2.94
C ARG A 121 -5.70 -8.22 -2.57
N GLU A 122 -6.30 -7.41 -3.43
CA GLU A 122 -6.56 -5.99 -3.16
C GLU A 122 -7.35 -5.80 -1.86
N TYR A 123 -8.42 -6.57 -1.68
CA TYR A 123 -9.26 -6.50 -0.48
C TYR A 123 -8.47 -6.88 0.78
N ARG A 124 -7.72 -7.99 0.73
CA ARG A 124 -6.89 -8.45 1.85
C ARG A 124 -5.83 -7.41 2.21
N VAL A 125 -5.08 -6.91 1.24
CA VAL A 125 -4.05 -5.88 1.45
C VAL A 125 -4.65 -4.63 2.07
N ARG A 126 -5.82 -4.19 1.60
CA ARG A 126 -6.52 -3.04 2.20
C ARG A 126 -6.92 -3.29 3.65
N LEU A 127 -7.48 -4.46 3.96
CA LEU A 127 -7.94 -4.80 5.30
C LEU A 127 -6.76 -4.93 6.28
N ILE A 128 -5.74 -5.69 5.88
CA ILE A 128 -4.54 -5.92 6.68
C ILE A 128 -3.75 -4.62 6.88
N GLY A 129 -3.61 -3.79 5.84
CA GLY A 129 -2.96 -2.48 5.97
C GLY A 129 -3.65 -1.58 7.02
N LYS A 130 -4.98 -1.59 7.09
CA LYS A 130 -5.73 -0.85 8.14
C LYS A 130 -5.50 -1.43 9.54
N GLN A 131 -5.45 -2.76 9.66
CA GLN A 131 -5.19 -3.43 10.92
C GLN A 131 -3.76 -3.15 11.42
N VAL A 132 -2.76 -3.22 10.53
CA VAL A 132 -1.37 -2.83 10.82
C VAL A 132 -1.31 -1.39 11.32
N LEU A 133 -1.96 -0.45 10.62
CA LEU A 133 -2.05 0.95 11.07
C LEU A 133 -2.66 1.10 12.47
N SER A 134 -3.59 0.23 12.84
CA SER A 134 -4.24 0.25 14.16
C SER A 134 -3.32 -0.30 15.24
N VAL A 135 -2.57 -1.37 14.95
CA VAL A 135 -1.56 -1.93 15.87
C VAL A 135 -0.47 -0.90 16.18
N ILE A 136 0.01 -0.18 15.17
CA ILE A 136 1.04 0.86 15.32
C ILE A 136 0.46 2.26 15.66
N GLY A 137 -0.87 2.35 15.73
CA GLY A 137 -1.64 3.59 15.91
C GLY A 137 -2.05 3.86 17.34
N LYS A 138 -2.17 2.83 18.17
CA LYS A 138 -2.44 2.95 19.61
C LYS A 138 -1.23 3.54 20.31
N LYS A 139 -1.31 4.83 20.63
CA LYS A 139 -0.62 5.45 21.76
C LYS A 139 -1.51 5.31 22.97
#